data_AF-A0A959QRT7-F1
#
_entry.id   AF-A0A959QRT7-F1
#
_cell.length_a   1.000
_cell.length_b   1.000
_cell.length_c   1.000
_cell.angle_alpha   90.00
_cell.angle_beta   90.00
_cell.angle_gamma   90.00
#
_symmetry.space_group_name_H-M   'P 1'
#
loop_
_entity.id
_entity.type
_entity.pdbx_description
1 polymer ?
#
loop_
_entity_poly.entity_id
_entity_poly.type
_entity_poly.pdbx_seq_one_letter_code
_entity_poly.pdbx_strand_id
1 'polypeptide(L)'
;SPAKGVNSVFKNRLHPNFLNVLRDSLKREYKGNCDSPTSMIVVADGDMFQNDFSQKTGPMEMGYWRFTETRFANKTFLLNCLEYMTDNSGLLAVRSKDSKLRLLDRNRIKREETKWQFVNIGLPILIVLIFASAYIFFRKRKYEKKLTGEGKRKQDNA
;
A
#
# COMPACT_ATOMS: atom_id res chain seq x y z
N SER A 1 -18.50 -7.74 10.82
CA SER A 1 -17.53 -7.80 11.93
C SER A 1 -17.74 -6.60 12.83
N PRO A 2 -17.99 -6.76 14.13
CA PRO A 2 -18.07 -5.63 15.03
C PRO A 2 -16.71 -4.93 15.02
N ALA A 3 -16.72 -3.61 14.85
CA ALA A 3 -15.51 -2.80 14.88
C ALA A 3 -14.76 -3.09 16.18
N LYS A 4 -13.46 -3.42 16.09
CA LYS A 4 -12.59 -3.49 17.27
C LYS A 4 -12.58 -2.09 17.89
N GLY A 5 -13.41 -1.90 18.92
CA GLY A 5 -13.50 -0.63 19.65
C GLY A 5 -12.15 -0.27 20.25
N VAL A 6 -11.86 1.02 20.32
CA VAL A 6 -10.64 1.53 20.96
C VAL A 6 -10.73 1.19 22.46
N ASN A 7 -9.72 0.49 22.97
CA ASN A 7 -9.59 0.24 24.41
C ASN A 7 -8.78 1.37 25.02
N SER A 8 -9.22 1.87 26.18
CA SER A 8 -8.51 2.87 26.95
C SER A 8 -7.13 2.35 27.39
N VAL A 9 -6.10 3.17 27.24
CA VAL A 9 -4.73 2.88 27.70
C VAL A 9 -4.67 2.69 29.22
N PHE A 10 -5.63 3.25 29.95
CA PHE A 10 -5.72 3.17 31.41
C PHE A 10 -6.45 1.92 31.92
N LYS A 11 -6.90 1.04 31.02
CA LYS A 11 -7.60 -0.18 31.40
C LYS A 11 -6.68 -1.04 32.27
N ASN A 12 -7.16 -1.42 33.44
CA ASN A 12 -6.42 -2.18 34.46
C ASN A 12 -5.16 -1.47 35.00
N ARG A 13 -5.01 -0.16 34.79
CA ARG A 13 -3.88 0.64 35.32
C ARG A 13 -4.29 1.66 36.38
N LEU A 14 -5.59 1.82 36.63
CA LEU A 14 -6.11 2.74 37.63
C LEU A 14 -6.12 2.11 39.02
N HIS A 15 -5.68 2.86 40.03
CA HIS A 15 -5.68 2.41 41.41
C HIS A 15 -7.11 2.25 41.95
N PRO A 16 -7.43 1.22 42.76
CA PRO A 16 -8.79 0.97 43.26
C PRO A 16 -9.42 2.16 43.98
N ASN A 17 -8.64 2.89 44.79
CA ASN A 17 -9.13 4.08 45.50
C ASN A 17 -9.62 5.19 44.54
N PHE A 18 -8.97 5.33 43.37
CA PHE A 18 -9.38 6.31 42.37
C PHE A 18 -10.72 5.93 41.72
N LEU A 19 -10.95 4.63 41.50
CA LEU A 19 -12.22 4.12 40.98
C LEU A 19 -13.38 4.34 41.96
N ASN A 20 -13.12 4.17 43.26
CA ASN A 20 -14.11 4.43 44.31
C ASN A 20 -14.46 5.92 44.38
N VAL A 21 -13.48 6.82 44.36
CA VAL A 21 -13.72 8.27 44.34
C VAL A 21 -14.50 8.71 43.10
N LEU A 22 -14.20 8.15 41.93
CA LEU A 22 -14.92 8.41 40.68
C LEU A 22 -16.42 8.05 40.79
N ARG A 23 -16.73 6.92 41.41
CA ARG A 23 -18.11 6.47 41.62
C ARG A 23 -18.83 7.28 42.68
N ASP A 24 -18.19 7.48 43.83
CA ASP A 24 -18.85 8.03 45.01
C ASP A 24 -18.98 9.56 44.94
N SER A 25 -17.92 10.25 44.50
CA SER A 25 -17.89 11.72 44.46
C SER A 25 -18.40 12.28 43.12
N LEU A 26 -17.99 11.69 42.00
CA LEU A 26 -18.32 12.19 40.66
C LEU A 26 -19.54 11.49 40.02
N LYS A 27 -20.08 10.44 40.66
CA LYS A 27 -21.18 9.61 40.12
C LYS A 27 -20.93 9.15 38.68
N ARG A 28 -19.67 8.86 38.34
CA ARG A 28 -19.24 8.44 37.01
C ARG A 28 -18.47 7.13 37.07
N GLU A 29 -18.79 6.23 36.15
CA GLU A 29 -18.06 4.97 36.00
C GLU A 29 -16.93 5.10 34.98
N TYR A 30 -15.82 4.42 35.27
CA TYR A 30 -14.72 4.30 34.33
C TYR A 30 -15.13 3.46 33.12
N LYS A 31 -15.13 4.07 31.93
CA LYS A 31 -15.39 3.39 30.66
C LYS A 31 -14.07 2.99 30.01
N GLY A 32 -13.73 1.72 30.13
CA GLY A 32 -12.51 1.15 29.51
C GLY A 32 -12.64 0.91 28.01
N ASN A 33 -13.86 0.86 27.48
CA ASN A 33 -14.16 0.62 26.08
C ASN A 33 -15.12 1.71 25.56
N CYS A 34 -15.12 1.96 24.26
CA CYS A 34 -16.11 2.84 23.62
C CYS A 34 -17.47 2.13 23.48
N ASP A 35 -18.56 2.81 23.86
CA ASP A 35 -19.94 2.30 23.74
C ASP A 35 -20.52 2.47 22.32
N SER A 36 -19.98 3.42 21.54
CA SER A 36 -20.41 3.72 20.18
C SER A 36 -19.22 3.75 19.20
N PRO A 37 -19.45 3.62 17.88
CA PRO A 37 -18.44 3.87 16.87
C PRO A 37 -17.93 5.30 17.02
N THR A 38 -16.64 5.44 17.32
CA THR A 38 -15.99 6.74 17.53
C THR A 38 -14.73 6.81 16.68
N SER A 39 -14.44 8.02 16.21
CA SER A 39 -13.28 8.33 15.37
C SER A 39 -12.34 9.24 16.16
N MET A 40 -11.04 8.94 16.12
CA MET A 40 -10.00 9.76 16.76
C MET A 40 -8.85 9.95 15.79
N ILE A 41 -8.38 11.19 15.67
CA ILE A 41 -7.22 11.57 14.86
C ILE A 41 -6.18 12.13 15.83
N VAL A 42 -4.95 11.61 15.74
CA VAL A 42 -3.82 12.04 16.57
C VAL A 42 -2.78 12.66 15.65
N VAL A 43 -2.40 13.89 15.95
CA VAL A 43 -1.38 14.64 15.21
C VAL A 43 -0.27 14.99 16.18
N ALA A 44 0.97 14.66 15.81
CA ALA A 44 2.14 14.85 16.67
C ALA A 44 2.66 16.30 16.68
N ASP A 45 2.36 17.08 15.64
CA ASP A 45 2.83 18.44 15.45
C ASP A 45 1.64 19.37 15.16
N GLY A 46 1.47 20.41 15.97
CA GLY A 46 0.37 21.36 15.86
C GLY A 46 0.63 22.51 14.89
N ASP A 47 1.87 22.72 14.45
CA ASP A 47 2.25 23.87 13.63
C ASP A 47 1.61 23.80 12.23
N MET A 48 1.21 22.60 11.79
CA MET A 48 0.49 22.41 10.53
C MET A 48 -0.88 23.11 10.47
N PHE A 49 -1.46 23.46 11.62
CA PHE A 49 -2.74 24.18 11.71
C PHE A 49 -2.58 25.69 11.91
N GLN A 50 -1.35 26.18 12.01
CA GLN A 50 -1.08 27.60 12.17
C GLN A 50 -1.08 28.31 10.82
N ASN A 51 -1.60 29.54 10.83
CA ASN A 51 -1.56 30.41 9.68
C ASN A 51 -0.60 31.55 9.96
N ASP A 52 0.24 31.83 8.98
CA ASP A 52 1.11 32.99 9.02
C ASP A 52 0.29 34.29 8.90
N PHE A 53 0.75 35.35 9.57
CA PHE A 53 0.12 36.68 9.49
C PHE A 53 0.92 37.63 8.60
N SER A 54 0.22 38.30 7.69
CA SER A 54 0.74 39.40 6.87
C SER A 54 0.14 40.73 7.32
N GLN A 55 0.98 41.73 7.58
CA GLN A 55 0.50 43.06 7.99
C GLN A 55 -0.32 43.78 6.91
N LYS A 56 -0.19 43.38 5.64
CA LYS A 56 -0.89 44.02 4.51
C LYS A 56 -2.27 43.39 4.22
N THR A 57 -2.40 42.09 4.44
CA THR A 57 -3.55 41.29 3.98
C THR A 57 -4.26 40.57 5.12
N GLY A 58 -3.68 40.59 6.33
CA GLY A 58 -4.20 39.89 7.50
C GLY A 58 -3.72 38.43 7.57
N PRO A 59 -4.49 37.54 8.22
CA PRO A 59 -4.13 36.13 8.33
C PRO A 59 -4.14 35.46 6.96
N MET A 60 -3.04 34.80 6.60
CA MET A 60 -2.88 34.12 5.33
C MET A 60 -3.62 32.78 5.31
N GLU A 61 -3.77 32.21 4.10
CA GLU A 61 -4.41 30.92 3.93
C GLU A 61 -3.63 29.79 4.63
N MET A 62 -4.35 28.82 5.20
CA MET A 62 -3.75 27.66 5.86
C MET A 62 -2.91 26.82 4.89
N GLY A 63 -1.66 26.56 5.29
CA GLY A 63 -0.68 25.85 4.49
C GLY A 63 0.08 26.74 3.49
N TYR A 64 -0.14 28.06 3.46
CA TYR A 64 0.69 28.95 2.65
C TYR A 64 1.98 29.30 3.39
N TRP A 65 3.13 28.98 2.77
CA TRP A 65 4.44 29.29 3.33
C TRP A 65 5.05 30.51 2.64
N ARG A 66 5.21 31.61 3.38
CA ARG A 66 5.61 32.92 2.82
C ARG A 66 7.00 32.96 2.20
N PHE A 67 7.93 32.14 2.68
CA PHE A 67 9.33 32.21 2.26
C PHE A 67 9.59 31.49 0.94
N THR A 68 8.80 30.47 0.64
CA THR A 68 8.90 29.72 -0.63
C THR A 68 7.68 29.95 -1.53
N GLU A 69 6.76 30.83 -1.10
CA GLU A 69 5.47 31.13 -1.74
C GLU A 69 4.67 29.86 -2.12
N THR A 70 4.90 28.78 -1.39
CA THR A 70 4.36 27.46 -1.71
C THR A 70 3.12 27.19 -0.88
N ARG A 71 2.10 26.60 -1.49
CA ARG A 71 0.89 26.18 -0.80
C ARG A 71 0.90 24.68 -0.52
N PHE A 72 0.97 24.32 0.74
CA PHE A 72 0.83 22.97 1.26
C PHE A 72 -0.64 22.59 1.44
N ALA A 73 -0.90 21.27 1.52
CA ALA A 73 -2.23 20.71 1.61
C ALA A 73 -2.81 20.68 3.03
N ASN A 74 -2.32 21.50 3.96
CA ASN A 74 -2.75 21.48 5.38
C ASN A 74 -4.25 21.77 5.53
N LYS A 75 -4.76 22.75 4.77
CA LYS A 75 -6.20 23.06 4.70
C LYS A 75 -7.02 21.84 4.26
N THR A 76 -6.57 21.18 3.20
CA THR A 76 -7.24 19.99 2.65
C THR A 76 -7.18 18.82 3.64
N PHE A 77 -6.05 18.63 4.32
CA PHE A 77 -5.90 17.63 5.37
C PHE A 77 -6.91 17.85 6.50
N LEU A 78 -6.98 19.06 7.05
CA LEU A 78 -7.91 19.37 8.13
C LEU A 78 -9.39 19.18 7.71
N LEU A 79 -9.74 19.59 6.50
CA LEU A 79 -11.08 19.40 5.95
C LEU A 79 -11.41 17.91 5.81
N ASN A 80 -10.47 17.09 5.33
CA ASN A 80 -10.65 15.64 5.26
C ASN A 80 -10.78 15.01 6.65
N CYS A 81 -10.04 15.51 7.64
CA CYS A 81 -10.15 15.07 9.03
C CYS A 81 -11.54 15.39 9.60
N LEU A 82 -12.05 16.60 9.37
CA LEU A 82 -13.38 17.00 9.80
C LEU A 82 -14.44 16.15 9.11
N GLU A 83 -14.35 16.01 7.78
CA GLU A 83 -15.24 15.15 6.99
C GLU A 83 -15.23 13.72 7.54
N TYR A 84 -14.06 13.14 7.82
CA TYR A 84 -13.95 11.81 8.43
C TYR A 84 -14.64 11.70 9.80
N MET A 85 -14.59 12.75 10.61
CA MET A 85 -15.19 12.75 11.95
C MET A 85 -16.71 12.99 11.92
N THR A 86 -17.22 13.68 10.89
CA THR A 86 -18.65 14.01 10.76
C THR A 86 -19.41 13.10 9.80
N ASP A 87 -18.72 12.42 8.88
CA ASP A 87 -19.34 11.66 7.81
C ASP A 87 -19.85 10.30 8.31
N ASN A 88 -21.17 10.14 8.30
CA ASN A 88 -21.88 8.88 8.54
C ASN A 88 -22.08 8.06 7.24
N SER A 89 -21.75 8.60 6.07
CA SER A 89 -22.09 8.02 4.77
C SER A 89 -20.99 7.14 4.15
N GLY A 90 -19.77 7.17 4.68
CA GLY A 90 -18.65 6.35 4.22
C GLY A 90 -18.10 6.78 2.85
N LEU A 91 -18.38 8.01 2.41
CA LEU A 91 -17.97 8.53 1.10
C LEU A 91 -16.44 8.63 0.99
N LEU A 92 -15.79 8.97 2.11
CA LEU A 92 -14.32 8.99 2.23
C LEU A 92 -13.70 7.58 2.08
N ALA A 93 -14.42 6.52 2.46
CA ALA A 93 -13.95 5.13 2.34
C ALA A 93 -13.90 4.67 0.87
N VAL A 94 -14.76 5.22 0.01
CA VAL A 94 -14.79 4.91 -1.43
C VAL A 94 -13.58 5.50 -2.13
N ARG A 95 -13.21 6.76 -1.84
CA ARG A 95 -12.01 7.42 -2.40
C ARG A 95 -10.70 6.87 -1.83
N SER A 96 -10.67 6.48 -0.55
CA SER A 96 -9.48 5.93 0.09
C SER A 96 -9.21 4.47 -0.26
N LYS A 97 -10.14 3.75 -0.90
CA LYS A 97 -9.91 2.37 -1.36
C LYS A 97 -8.80 2.30 -2.43
N ASP A 98 -8.66 3.34 -3.24
CA ASP A 98 -7.56 3.46 -4.21
C ASP A 98 -6.25 3.93 -3.54
N SER A 99 -6.36 4.70 -2.45
CA SER A 99 -5.25 5.32 -1.72
C SER A 99 -4.87 4.63 -0.40
N LYS A 100 -5.33 3.39 -0.16
CA LYS A 100 -4.63 2.54 0.78
C LYS A 100 -3.35 2.12 0.10
N LEU A 101 -2.33 2.96 0.28
CA LEU A 101 -0.96 2.51 0.47
C LEU A 101 -1.04 1.11 1.07
N ARG A 102 -0.82 0.13 0.19
CA ARG A 102 -0.32 -1.18 0.55
C ARG A 102 0.73 -0.81 1.60
N LEU A 103 0.51 -1.14 2.86
CA LEU A 103 1.63 -1.55 3.69
C LEU A 103 2.17 -2.73 2.88
N LEU A 104 3.00 -2.39 1.89
CA LEU A 104 3.71 -3.29 1.04
C LEU A 104 4.45 -4.09 2.07
N ASP A 105 3.98 -5.29 2.33
CA ASP A 105 4.57 -6.20 3.29
C ASP A 105 5.94 -6.54 2.72
N ARG A 106 6.88 -5.60 2.90
CA ARG A 106 8.23 -5.65 2.35
C ARG A 106 8.93 -6.89 2.89
N ASN A 107 8.49 -7.41 4.04
CA ASN A 107 8.98 -8.64 4.63
C ASN A 107 8.53 -9.89 3.86
N ARG A 108 7.31 -9.90 3.31
CA ARG A 108 6.86 -11.00 2.45
C ARG A 108 7.49 -10.94 1.07
N ILE A 109 7.63 -9.72 0.52
CA ILE A 109 8.26 -9.52 -0.79
C ILE A 109 9.75 -9.88 -0.74
N LYS A 110 10.51 -9.44 0.27
CA LYS A 110 11.91 -9.86 0.45
C LYS A 110 12.09 -11.38 0.59
N ARG A 111 11.12 -12.07 1.18
CA ARG A 111 11.16 -13.54 1.33
C ARG A 111 10.85 -14.29 0.03
N GLU A 112 10.08 -13.69 -0.86
CA GLU A 112 9.64 -14.30 -2.12
C GLU A 112 10.38 -13.73 -3.35
N GLU A 113 11.19 -12.67 -3.19
CA GLU A 113 11.92 -11.97 -4.25
C GLU A 113 12.76 -12.91 -5.11
N THR A 114 13.45 -13.88 -4.49
CA THR A 114 14.26 -14.87 -5.21
C THR A 114 13.41 -15.78 -6.10
N LYS A 115 12.22 -16.20 -5.66
CA LYS A 115 11.29 -17.00 -6.48
C LYS A 115 10.84 -16.21 -7.70
N TRP A 116 10.46 -14.95 -7.51
CA TRP A 116 9.99 -14.10 -8.60
C TRP A 116 11.10 -13.71 -9.58
N GLN A 117 12.34 -13.54 -9.10
CA GLN A 117 13.51 -13.37 -9.97
C GLN A 117 13.77 -14.61 -10.84
N PHE A 118 13.71 -15.81 -10.27
CA PHE A 118 13.87 -17.05 -11.03
C PHE A 118 12.76 -17.25 -12.07
N VAL A 119 11.51 -16.92 -11.74
CA VAL A 119 10.41 -17.03 -12.71
C VAL A 119 10.61 -16.04 -13.87
N ASN A 120 10.96 -14.78 -13.59
CA ASN A 120 11.14 -13.77 -14.62
C ASN A 120 12.37 -14.01 -15.51
N ILE A 121 13.41 -14.68 -15.01
CA ILE A 121 14.60 -15.02 -15.80
C ILE A 121 14.43 -16.38 -16.50
N GLY A 122 13.88 -17.38 -15.81
CA GLY A 122 13.72 -18.73 -16.33
C GLY A 122 12.67 -18.83 -17.44
N LEU A 123 11.55 -18.10 -17.31
CA LEU A 123 10.47 -18.11 -18.29
C LEU A 123 10.91 -17.67 -19.70
N PRO A 124 11.58 -16.52 -19.91
CA PRO A 124 12.03 -16.12 -21.24
C PRO A 124 13.07 -17.07 -21.84
N ILE A 125 13.99 -17.61 -21.03
CA ILE A 125 14.99 -18.58 -21.50
C ILE A 125 14.30 -19.87 -21.97
N LEU A 126 13.33 -20.37 -21.20
CA LEU A 126 12.57 -21.58 -21.55
C LEU A 126 11.81 -21.40 -22.87
N ILE A 127 11.19 -20.23 -23.08
CA ILE A 127 10.49 -19.91 -24.33
C ILE A 127 11.46 -19.96 -25.51
N VAL A 128 12.63 -19.33 -25.41
CA VAL A 128 13.65 -19.36 -26.48
C VAL A 128 14.10 -20.78 -26.80
N LEU A 129 14.34 -21.61 -25.78
CA LEU A 129 14.74 -23.01 -25.97
C LEU A 129 13.66 -23.85 -26.67
N ILE A 130 12.38 -23.66 -26.31
CA ILE A 130 11.27 -24.35 -26.96
C ILE A 130 11.19 -23.96 -28.44
N PHE A 131 11.28 -22.66 -28.77
CA PHE A 131 11.27 -22.19 -30.15
C PHE A 131 12.47 -22.68 -30.96
N ALA A 132 13.67 -22.65 -30.37
CA ALA A 132 14.89 -23.17 -31.01
C ALA A 132 14.77 -24.67 -31.30
N SER A 133 14.28 -25.45 -30.34
CA SER A 133 14.07 -26.90 -30.48
C SER A 133 13.02 -27.21 -31.56
N ALA A 134 11.88 -26.51 -31.52
CA ALA A 134 10.83 -26.65 -32.52
C ALA A 134 11.35 -26.32 -33.93
N TYR A 135 12.12 -25.23 -34.07
CA TYR A 135 12.73 -24.84 -35.35
C TYR A 135 13.67 -25.91 -35.90
N ILE A 136 14.55 -26.46 -35.05
CA ILE A 136 15.48 -27.54 -35.45
C ILE A 136 14.70 -28.80 -35.85
N PHE A 137 13.67 -29.17 -35.10
CA PHE A 137 12.83 -30.32 -35.41
C PHE A 137 12.12 -30.19 -36.77
N PHE A 138 11.51 -29.03 -37.04
CA PHE A 138 10.89 -28.75 -38.33
C PHE A 138 11.92 -28.70 -39.47
N ARG A 139 13.12 -28.16 -39.22
CA ARG A 139 14.22 -28.15 -40.21
C ARG A 139 14.67 -29.56 -40.58
N LYS A 140 14.91 -30.44 -39.59
CA LYS A 140 15.31 -31.83 -39.87
C LYS A 140 14.26 -32.55 -40.71
N ARG A 141 12.98 -32.40 -40.38
CA ARG A 141 11.88 -33.05 -41.12
C ARG A 141 11.74 -32.56 -42.57
N LYS A 142 12.13 -31.32 -42.89
CA LYS A 142 12.01 -30.73 -44.24
C LYS A 142 13.26 -30.94 -45.11
N TYR A 143 14.46 -31.04 -44.51
CA TYR A 143 15.73 -31.09 -45.27
C TYR A 143 16.48 -32.43 -45.21
N GLU A 144 16.13 -33.35 -44.31
CA GLU A 144 16.80 -34.66 -44.19
C GLU A 144 16.25 -35.72 -45.17
N LYS A 145 15.27 -35.39 -46.02
CA LYS A 145 14.74 -36.26 -47.09
C LYS A 145 15.29 -36.00 -48.49
N LYS A 146 16.35 -35.20 -48.65
CA LYS A 146 17.06 -35.04 -49.93
C LYS A 146 18.56 -34.97 -49.67
N LEU A 147 19.21 -36.12 -49.47
CA LEU A 147 20.67 -36.29 -49.67
C LEU A 147 21.11 -37.78 -49.61
N THR A 148 20.27 -38.71 -50.09
CA THR A 148 20.70 -40.10 -50.35
C THR A 148 20.29 -40.47 -51.78
N GLY A 149 21.06 -40.03 -52.77
CA GLY A 149 20.73 -40.29 -54.18
C GLY A 149 21.82 -40.06 -55.23
N GLU A 150 22.97 -39.46 -54.91
CA GLU A 150 23.97 -39.10 -55.94
C GLU A 150 25.42 -39.44 -55.58
N GLY A 151 25.64 -40.51 -54.81
CA GLY A 151 27.00 -40.93 -54.39
C GLY A 151 27.56 -42.21 -55.03
N LYS A 152 26.77 -42.98 -55.79
CA LYS A 152 27.11 -44.37 -56.14
C LYS A 152 27.33 -44.70 -57.64
N ARG A 153 27.40 -43.71 -58.54
CA ARG A 153 27.59 -43.98 -60.00
C ARG A 153 28.98 -43.64 -60.59
N LYS A 154 29.97 -43.28 -59.77
CA LYS A 154 31.32 -42.93 -60.25
C LYS A 154 32.43 -43.93 -59.91
N GLN A 155 32.11 -45.09 -59.31
CA GLN A 155 33.12 -46.10 -58.96
C GLN A 155 33.13 -47.35 -59.86
N ASP A 156 32.17 -47.51 -60.77
CA ASP A 156 32.00 -48.78 -61.50
C ASP A 156 32.49 -48.76 -62.97
N ASN A 157 33.08 -47.67 -63.46
CA ASN A 157 33.60 -47.59 -64.84
C ASN A 157 35.09 -47.14 -64.88
N ALA A 158 35.95 -47.86 -64.16
CA ALA A 158 37.40 -47.85 -64.34
C ALA A 158 37.88 -49.29 -64.56
#